data_AF-A0A536CBT1-F1
#
_entry.id   AF-A0A536CBT1-F1
#
_cell.length_a   1.000
_cell.length_b   1.000
_cell.length_c   1.000
_cell.angle_alpha   90.00
_cell.angle_beta   90.00
_cell.angle_gamma   90.00
#
_symmetry.space_group_name_H-M   'P 1'
#
loop_
_entity.id
_entity.type
_entity.pdbx_description
1 polymer ?
#
loop_
_entity_poly.entity_id
_entity_poly.type
_entity_poly.pdbx_seq_one_letter_code
_entity_poly.pdbx_strand_id
1 'polypeptide(L)'
;MKERVILADCCEDWIIEWGGFYKSDRSFSCPECATAWKKTDTDTYRRGDGRVFTRRTRVGPQASFPYLGAADGHQPNVERCCAKILLSQGERMADGAFVCPVCGTEWQRRTERLHGLRIAVFAKAALAEPLTIQAGRTRPFLVTLSEYSPPRD
;
A
#
# COMPACT_ATOMS: atom_id res chain seq x y z
N MET A 1 9.53 1.65 -18.57
CA MET A 1 8.50 2.42 -17.85
C MET A 1 8.70 2.11 -16.38
N LYS A 2 9.27 3.03 -15.58
CA LYS A 2 9.57 2.78 -14.17
C LYS A 2 8.24 2.56 -13.45
N GLU A 3 7.90 1.32 -13.14
CA GLU A 3 6.86 1.02 -12.16
C GLU A 3 7.26 1.74 -10.89
N ARG A 4 6.57 2.83 -10.57
CA ARG A 4 6.68 3.44 -9.25
C ARG A 4 6.35 2.33 -8.27
N VAL A 5 7.39 1.82 -7.62
CA VAL A 5 7.26 0.92 -6.50
C VAL A 5 6.48 1.70 -5.44
N ILE A 6 5.19 1.40 -5.40
CA ILE A 6 4.20 1.70 -4.37
C ILE A 6 4.08 3.18 -3.94
N LEU A 7 2.93 3.75 -4.28
CA LEU A 7 1.93 3.94 -3.22
C LEU A 7 0.54 3.53 -3.67
N ALA A 8 -0.18 2.96 -2.70
CA ALA A 8 -1.63 2.92 -2.68
C ALA A 8 -2.05 4.35 -2.53
N ASP A 9 -3.06 4.72 -3.30
CA ASP A 9 -3.73 5.99 -3.17
C ASP A 9 -3.86 6.25 -1.66
N CYS A 10 -3.20 7.29 -1.10
CA CYS A 10 -3.33 7.62 0.33
C CYS A 10 -4.80 7.73 0.73
N CYS A 11 -5.64 8.02 -0.26
CA CYS A 11 -7.07 7.92 -0.22
C CYS A 11 -7.60 6.53 0.13
N GLU A 12 -7.09 5.43 -0.45
CA GLU A 12 -7.52 4.06 -0.15
C GLU A 12 -7.32 3.73 1.33
N ASP A 13 -6.11 3.87 1.86
CA ASP A 13 -5.85 3.56 3.27
C ASP A 13 -6.74 4.40 4.20
N TRP A 14 -6.84 5.70 3.93
CA TRP A 14 -7.71 6.60 4.68
C TRP A 14 -9.17 6.19 4.61
N ILE A 15 -9.68 5.84 3.43
CA ILE A 15 -11.08 5.45 3.23
C ILE A 15 -11.37 4.09 3.87
N ILE A 16 -10.44 3.14 3.80
CA ILE A 16 -10.58 1.84 4.46
C ILE A 16 -10.63 1.99 5.97
N GLU A 17 -9.84 2.90 6.54
CA GLU A 17 -9.80 3.12 7.99
C GLU A 17 -10.96 4.00 8.48
N TRP A 18 -11.18 5.15 7.82
CA TRP A 18 -12.07 6.20 8.30
C TRP A 18 -13.36 6.38 7.48
N GLY A 19 -13.43 5.82 6.27
CA GLY A 19 -14.56 5.99 5.35
C GLY A 19 -15.91 5.54 5.93
N GLY A 20 -15.89 4.56 6.83
CA GLY A 20 -17.07 4.07 7.56
C GLY A 20 -17.75 5.15 8.41
N PHE A 21 -16.99 6.10 8.98
CA PHE A 21 -17.51 7.14 9.86
C PHE A 21 -18.19 8.30 9.12
N TYR A 22 -17.91 8.49 7.83
CA TYR A 22 -18.62 9.49 7.04
C TYR A 22 -20.06 9.05 6.80
N LYS A 23 -20.99 10.01 6.88
CA LYS A 23 -22.38 9.81 6.44
C LYS A 23 -22.44 9.67 4.92
N SER A 24 -23.50 9.04 4.41
CA SER A 24 -23.78 9.08 2.97
C SER A 24 -23.90 10.54 2.50
N ASP A 25 -23.53 10.75 1.24
CA ASP A 25 -23.43 12.05 0.58
C ASP A 25 -22.39 13.03 1.15
N ARG A 26 -21.59 12.62 2.14
CA ARG A 26 -20.55 13.48 2.72
C ARG A 26 -19.34 13.59 1.78
N SER A 27 -18.98 14.83 1.45
CA SER A 27 -17.70 15.17 0.84
C SER A 27 -16.59 15.27 1.87
N PHE A 28 -15.40 14.83 1.50
CA PHE A 28 -14.16 14.91 2.28
C PHE A 28 -12.96 14.98 1.34
N SER A 29 -11.79 15.33 1.87
CA SER A 29 -10.54 15.29 1.12
C SER A 29 -9.56 14.37 1.82
N CYS A 30 -8.75 13.65 1.04
CA CYS A 30 -7.64 12.89 1.61
C CYS A 30 -6.69 13.86 2.32
N PRO A 31 -6.35 13.63 3.60
CA PRO A 31 -5.50 14.54 4.36
C PRO A 31 -4.05 14.59 3.83
N GLU A 32 -3.62 13.59 3.07
CA GLU A 32 -2.25 13.53 2.57
C GLU A 32 -2.06 14.20 1.20
N CYS A 33 -3.00 14.01 0.26
CA CYS A 33 -2.86 14.50 -1.11
C CYS A 33 -3.93 15.50 -1.53
N ALA A 34 -4.83 15.89 -0.61
CA ALA A 34 -5.96 16.77 -0.86
C ALA A 34 -6.95 16.30 -1.94
N THR A 35 -6.82 15.08 -2.46
CA THR A 35 -7.76 14.53 -3.44
C THR A 35 -9.17 14.55 -2.84
N ALA A 36 -10.11 15.15 -3.56
CA ALA A 36 -11.50 15.23 -3.15
C ALA A 36 -12.21 13.88 -3.33
N TRP A 37 -13.07 13.55 -2.38
CA TRP A 37 -13.90 12.35 -2.35
C TRP A 37 -15.30 12.64 -1.84
N LYS A 38 -16.24 11.79 -2.22
CA LYS A 38 -17.61 11.80 -1.72
C LYS A 38 -18.03 10.38 -1.38
N LYS A 39 -18.53 10.15 -0.16
CA LYS A 39 -19.18 8.88 0.18
C LYS A 39 -20.55 8.84 -0.48
N THR A 40 -20.78 7.91 -1.38
CA THR A 40 -22.05 7.79 -2.11
C THR A 40 -22.97 6.74 -1.52
N ASP A 41 -22.41 5.75 -0.83
CA ASP A 41 -23.15 4.70 -0.13
C ASP A 41 -22.29 4.14 1.03
N THR A 42 -22.79 3.14 1.74
CA THR A 42 -22.15 2.45 2.89
C THR A 42 -20.68 2.13 2.61
N ASP A 43 -20.41 1.49 1.47
CA ASP A 43 -19.08 1.04 1.05
C ASP A 43 -18.65 1.64 -0.29
N THR A 44 -19.32 2.68 -0.77
CA THR A 44 -19.05 3.25 -2.11
C THR A 44 -18.61 4.71 -2.01
N TYR A 45 -17.55 5.04 -2.74
CA TYR A 45 -16.87 6.33 -2.70
C TYR A 45 -16.59 6.80 -4.11
N ARG A 46 -16.86 8.08 -4.38
CA ARG A 46 -16.57 8.73 -5.66
C ARG A 46 -15.40 9.67 -5.47
N ARG A 47 -14.38 9.53 -6.33
CA ARG A 47 -13.25 10.46 -6.40
C ARG A 47 -13.67 11.73 -7.15
N GLY A 48 -12.99 12.85 -6.90
CA GLY A 48 -13.26 14.14 -7.55
C GLY A 48 -13.12 14.13 -9.08
N ASP A 49 -12.45 13.12 -9.65
CA ASP A 49 -12.37 12.88 -11.10
C ASP A 49 -13.55 12.07 -11.66
N GLY A 50 -14.55 11.75 -10.84
CA GLY A 50 -15.76 11.03 -11.21
C GLY A 50 -15.67 9.51 -11.07
N ARG A 51 -14.48 8.93 -10.89
CA ARG A 51 -14.36 7.47 -10.72
C ARG A 51 -14.99 6.99 -9.42
N VAL A 52 -15.66 5.86 -9.49
CA VAL A 52 -16.34 5.24 -8.35
C VAL A 52 -15.54 4.03 -7.88
N PHE A 53 -15.39 3.92 -6.57
CA PHE A 53 -14.67 2.86 -5.89
C PHE A 53 -15.58 2.25 -4.82
N THR A 54 -15.52 0.93 -4.70
CA THR A 54 -16.24 0.18 -3.68
C THR A 54 -15.23 -0.50 -2.77
N ARG A 55 -15.45 -0.39 -1.46
CA ARG A 55 -14.72 -1.18 -0.47
C ARG A 55 -15.04 -2.65 -0.70
N ARG A 56 -13.99 -3.43 -0.91
CA ARG A 56 -14.04 -4.87 -1.09
C ARG A 56 -13.08 -5.51 -0.12
N THR A 57 -13.29 -6.80 0.13
CA THR A 57 -12.38 -7.60 0.95
C THR A 57 -11.86 -8.74 0.11
N ARG A 58 -10.54 -8.83 -0.05
CA ARG A 58 -9.87 -10.02 -0.58
C ARG A 58 -9.70 -11.01 0.57
N VAL A 59 -10.23 -12.21 0.42
CA VAL A 59 -10.07 -13.28 1.41
C VAL A 59 -9.00 -14.23 0.90
N GLY A 60 -7.93 -14.38 1.67
CA GLY A 60 -6.89 -15.37 1.44
C GLY A 60 -7.01 -16.56 2.38
N PRO A 61 -6.07 -17.52 2.27
CA PRO A 61 -6.11 -18.75 3.07
C PRO A 61 -5.99 -18.51 4.58
N GLN A 62 -5.29 -17.44 4.99
CA GLN A 62 -4.96 -17.20 6.41
C GLN A 62 -5.41 -15.81 6.91
N ALA A 63 -5.74 -14.88 6.00
CA ALA A 63 -6.12 -13.52 6.36
C ALA A 63 -7.04 -12.89 5.31
N SER A 64 -7.73 -11.82 5.69
CA SER A 64 -8.52 -10.98 4.80
C SER A 64 -7.90 -9.58 4.68
N PHE A 65 -8.08 -8.96 3.53
CA PHE A 65 -7.51 -7.66 3.22
C PHE A 65 -8.55 -6.73 2.57
N PRO A 66 -8.99 -5.67 3.26
CA PRO A 66 -9.85 -4.67 2.67
C PRO A 66 -9.09 -3.78 1.70
N TYR A 67 -9.71 -3.44 0.57
CA TYR A 67 -9.16 -2.55 -0.46
C TYR A 67 -10.28 -1.80 -1.21
N LEU A 68 -9.94 -0.75 -1.96
CA LEU A 68 -10.88 -0.06 -2.83
C LEU A 68 -10.74 -0.60 -4.26
N GLY A 69 -11.77 -1.32 -4.72
CA GLY A 69 -11.88 -1.74 -6.12
C GLY A 69 -12.61 -0.69 -6.92
N ALA A 70 -12.11 -0.32 -8.11
CA ALA A 70 -12.88 0.50 -9.03
C ALA A 70 -14.19 -0.23 -9.42
N ALA A 71 -15.29 0.51 -9.50
CA ALA A 71 -16.60 -0.03 -9.84
C ALA A 71 -16.66 -0.57 -11.28
N ASP A 72 -15.79 -0.05 -12.16
CA ASP A 72 -15.61 -0.51 -13.54
C ASP A 72 -14.87 -1.84 -13.68
N GLY A 73 -14.45 -2.45 -12.55
CA GLY A 73 -13.78 -3.75 -12.52
C GLY A 73 -12.26 -3.70 -12.69
N HIS A 74 -11.65 -2.52 -12.95
CA HIS A 74 -10.20 -2.40 -13.00
C HIS A 74 -9.63 -2.58 -11.59
N GLN A 75 -8.87 -3.66 -11.40
CA GLN A 75 -8.11 -3.87 -10.18
C GLN A 75 -6.75 -3.18 -10.30
N PRO A 76 -6.26 -2.51 -9.24
CA PRO A 76 -4.90 -2.00 -9.24
C PRO A 76 -3.93 -3.17 -9.46
N ASN A 77 -2.95 -2.96 -10.32
CA ASN A 77 -2.00 -3.99 -10.80
C ASN A 77 -1.06 -4.56 -9.71
N VAL A 78 -1.19 -4.09 -8.47
CA VAL A 78 -0.24 -4.34 -7.38
C VAL A 78 -0.90 -5.14 -6.26
N GLU A 79 -0.18 -6.13 -5.74
CA GLU A 79 -0.54 -6.91 -4.55
C GLU A 79 -0.54 -6.03 -3.29
N ARG A 80 -1.54 -5.16 -3.14
CA ARG A 80 -1.67 -4.18 -2.03
C ARG A 80 -1.53 -4.81 -0.65
N CYS A 81 -2.04 -6.03 -0.49
CA CYS A 81 -1.89 -6.80 0.75
C CYS A 81 -0.42 -7.02 1.13
N CYS A 82 0.45 -7.39 0.18
CA CYS A 82 1.89 -7.52 0.43
C CYS A 82 2.49 -6.18 0.86
N ALA A 83 2.22 -5.12 0.08
CA ALA A 83 2.75 -3.79 0.35
C ALA A 83 2.45 -3.31 1.78
N LYS A 84 1.20 -3.45 2.23
CA LYS A 84 0.79 -3.03 3.57
C LYS A 84 1.46 -3.84 4.68
N ILE A 85 1.60 -5.15 4.48
CA ILE A 85 2.28 -6.02 5.44
C ILE A 85 3.77 -5.64 5.53
N LEU A 86 4.45 -5.46 4.40
CA LEU A 86 5.85 -5.07 4.37
C LEU A 86 6.06 -3.69 5.02
N LEU A 87 5.20 -2.70 4.75
CA LEU A 87 5.26 -1.38 5.39
C LEU A 87 5.03 -1.42 6.89
N SER A 88 4.11 -2.28 7.36
CA SER A 88 3.72 -2.31 8.78
C SER A 88 4.65 -3.18 9.63
N GLN A 89 5.17 -4.26 9.05
CA GLN A 89 5.88 -5.33 9.77
C GLN A 89 7.27 -5.63 9.21
N GLY A 90 7.58 -5.22 7.99
CA GLY A 90 8.79 -5.65 7.27
C GLY A 90 10.10 -5.31 7.96
N GLU A 91 10.17 -4.19 8.69
CA GLU A 91 11.34 -3.85 9.50
C GLU A 91 11.55 -4.82 10.67
N ARG A 92 10.45 -5.33 11.24
CA ARG A 92 10.43 -6.22 12.41
C ARG A 92 10.48 -7.71 12.04
N MET A 93 10.23 -8.05 10.77
CA MET A 93 10.34 -9.42 10.27
C MET A 93 11.77 -9.93 10.40
N ALA A 94 11.93 -11.23 10.66
CA ALA A 94 13.22 -11.89 10.58
C ALA A 94 13.70 -11.98 9.11
N ASP A 95 15.01 -12.04 8.91
CA ASP A 95 15.56 -12.40 7.59
C ASP A 95 15.10 -13.81 7.21
N GLY A 96 14.66 -13.99 5.97
CA GLY A 96 14.09 -15.25 5.51
C GLY A 96 12.93 -15.08 4.54
N ALA A 97 12.34 -16.22 4.19
CA ALA A 97 11.14 -16.27 3.37
C ALA A 97 9.91 -15.79 4.15
N PHE A 98 9.02 -15.08 3.47
CA PHE A 98 7.73 -14.63 3.95
C PHE A 98 6.69 -14.88 2.87
N VAL A 99 5.62 -15.60 3.21
CA VAL A 99 4.49 -15.83 2.30
C VAL A 99 3.35 -14.91 2.69
N CYS A 100 2.84 -14.14 1.74
CA CYS A 100 1.70 -13.27 1.99
C CYS A 100 0.47 -14.11 2.37
N PRO A 101 -0.12 -13.93 3.56
CA PRO A 101 -1.26 -14.74 4.03
C PRO A 101 -2.56 -14.48 3.27
N VAL A 102 -2.57 -13.44 2.41
CA VAL A 102 -3.74 -13.01 1.64
C VAL A 102 -3.69 -13.52 0.21
N CYS A 103 -2.57 -13.32 -0.51
CA CYS A 103 -2.45 -13.66 -1.92
C CYS A 103 -1.46 -14.78 -2.22
N GLY A 104 -0.78 -15.32 -1.21
CA GLY A 104 0.18 -16.41 -1.38
C GLY A 104 1.52 -16.01 -2.00
N THR A 105 1.73 -14.74 -2.34
CA THR A 105 2.99 -14.27 -2.92
C THR A 105 4.14 -14.49 -1.96
N GLU A 106 5.17 -15.19 -2.43
CA GLU A 106 6.40 -15.42 -1.69
C GLU A 106 7.35 -14.23 -1.84
N TRP A 107 7.88 -13.79 -0.71
CA TRP A 107 8.87 -12.73 -0.59
C TRP A 107 10.08 -13.26 0.17
N GLN A 108 11.24 -12.68 -0.11
CA GLN A 108 12.45 -12.84 0.66
C GLN A 108 12.76 -11.52 1.36
N ARG A 109 12.84 -11.54 2.69
CA ARG A 109 13.36 -10.44 3.51
C ARG A 109 14.83 -10.70 3.81
N ARG A 110 15.66 -9.67 3.69
CA ARG A 110 17.04 -9.68 4.17
C ARG A 110 17.43 -8.31 4.73
N THR A 111 18.46 -8.26 5.56
CA THR A 111 19.02 -7.01 6.05
C THR A 111 20.27 -6.68 5.25
N GLU A 112 20.29 -5.51 4.60
CA GLU A 112 21.46 -5.02 3.86
C GLU A 112 22.01 -3.75 4.49
N ARG A 113 23.27 -3.44 4.17
CA ARG A 113 23.90 -2.18 4.55
C ARG A 113 23.99 -1.25 3.34
N LEU A 114 23.28 -0.13 3.40
CA LEU A 114 23.22 0.88 2.33
C LEU A 114 23.38 2.28 2.94
N HIS A 115 24.25 3.11 2.36
CA HIS A 115 24.62 4.43 2.89
C HIS A 115 25.00 4.41 4.39
N GLY A 116 25.67 3.34 4.84
CA GLY A 116 26.08 3.16 6.24
C GLY A 116 24.97 2.68 7.18
N LEU A 117 23.71 2.66 6.76
CA LEU A 117 22.53 2.23 7.51
C LEU A 117 22.20 0.76 7.26
N ARG A 118 21.64 0.08 8.25
CA ARG A 118 21.06 -1.26 8.09
C ARG A 118 19.60 -1.12 7.70
N ILE A 119 19.21 -1.63 6.54
CA ILE A 119 17.87 -1.51 6.00
C ILE A 119 17.26 -2.88 5.72
N ALA A 120 15.95 -2.99 5.85
CA ALA A 120 15.21 -4.17 5.43
C ALA A 120 15.01 -4.13 3.91
N VAL A 121 15.33 -5.23 3.24
CA VAL A 121 15.24 -5.39 1.79
C VAL A 121 14.30 -6.54 1.48
N PHE A 122 13.36 -6.32 0.55
CA PHE A 122 12.31 -7.25 0.18
C PHE A 122 12.41 -7.57 -1.31
N ALA A 123 12.52 -8.85 -1.65
CA ALA A 123 12.53 -9.32 -3.03
C ALA A 123 11.43 -10.36 -3.25
N LYS A 124 10.96 -10.51 -4.49
CA LYS A 124 10.09 -11.61 -4.91
C LYS A 124 10.37 -11.99 -6.36
N ALA A 125 9.81 -13.10 -6.82
CA ALA A 125 9.89 -13.49 -8.22
C ALA A 125 9.30 -12.40 -9.14
N ALA A 126 9.90 -12.22 -10.32
CA ALA A 126 9.53 -11.23 -11.34
C ALA A 126 9.63 -9.75 -10.92
N LEU A 127 10.11 -9.44 -9.72
CA LEU A 127 10.42 -8.06 -9.33
C LEU A 127 11.77 -7.65 -9.92
N ALA A 128 11.79 -6.60 -10.74
CA ALA A 128 12.99 -6.14 -11.44
C ALA A 128 14.11 -5.68 -10.48
N GLU A 129 13.75 -5.05 -9.37
CA GLU A 129 14.68 -4.59 -8.36
C GLU A 129 14.09 -4.79 -6.96
N PRO A 130 14.88 -5.25 -5.96
CA PRO A 130 14.40 -5.36 -4.59
C PRO A 130 13.91 -4.02 -4.03
N LEU A 131 12.98 -4.12 -3.08
CA LEU A 131 12.37 -2.97 -2.42
C LEU A 131 12.96 -2.75 -1.03
N THR A 132 12.89 -1.53 -0.55
CA THR A 132 13.12 -1.20 0.86
C THR A 132 12.10 -0.16 1.33
N ILE A 133 12.07 0.11 2.63
CA ILE A 133 11.19 1.11 3.23
C ILE A 133 11.92 2.45 3.28
N GLN A 134 11.32 3.45 2.66
CA GLN A 134 11.70 4.84 2.78
C GLN A 134 10.82 5.49 3.86
N ALA A 135 11.45 6.13 4.85
CA ALA A 135 10.74 7.04 5.73
C ALA A 135 10.26 8.25 4.93
N GLY A 136 8.96 8.50 4.91
CA GLY A 136 8.37 9.74 4.40
C GLY A 136 8.05 10.71 5.53
N ARG A 137 7.69 11.95 5.16
CA ARG A 137 7.35 13.01 6.14
C ARG A 137 6.17 12.66 7.03
N THR A 138 5.18 11.97 6.47
CA THR A 138 3.92 11.62 7.16
C THR A 138 3.74 10.12 7.33
N ARG A 139 4.37 9.30 6.47
CA ARG A 139 4.27 7.85 6.49
C ARG A 139 5.43 7.19 5.73
N PRO A 140 5.75 5.93 6.02
CA PRO A 140 6.68 5.15 5.22
C PRO A 140 6.07 4.76 3.86
N PHE A 141 6.92 4.52 2.88
CA PHE A 141 6.54 3.95 1.57
C PHE A 141 7.65 3.00 1.08
N LEU A 142 7.30 2.09 0.17
CA LEU A 142 8.28 1.17 -0.41
C LEU A 142 8.93 1.87 -1.61
N VAL A 143 10.23 1.70 -1.79
CA VAL A 143 11.00 2.21 -2.94
C VAL A 143 11.92 1.12 -3.45
N THR A 144 12.41 1.23 -4.68
CA THR A 144 13.53 0.38 -5.11
C THR A 144 14.80 0.73 -4.32
N LEU A 145 15.73 -0.21 -4.19
CA LEU A 145 17.02 0.06 -3.52
C LEU A 145 17.78 1.24 -4.13
N SER A 146 17.74 1.38 -5.45
CA SER A 146 18.34 2.47 -6.22
C SER A 146 17.72 3.84 -5.94
N GLU A 147 16.48 3.86 -5.44
CA GLU A 147 15.73 5.09 -5.11
C GLU A 147 15.72 5.37 -3.60
N TYR A 148 16.33 4.51 -2.78
CA TYR A 148 16.45 4.73 -1.35
C TYR A 148 17.33 5.95 -1.07
N SER A 149 16.80 6.87 -0.25
CA SER A 149 17.53 8.02 0.27
C SER A 149 17.64 7.86 1.79
N PRO A 150 18.85 7.97 2.37
CA PRO A 150 18.98 8.02 3.82
C PRO A 150 18.19 9.21 4.38
N PRO A 151 17.65 9.11 5.61
CA PRO A 151 17.07 10.25 6.30
C PRO A 151 18.08 11.41 6.33
N ARG A 152 17.61 12.64 6.07
CA ARG A 152 18.43 13.83 6.26
C ARG A 152 18.35 14.20 7.75
N ASP A 153 19.51 14.44 8.37
CA ASP A 153 19.59 14.99 9.74
C ASP A 153 18.89 16.34 9.86
#